data_AF-A0A3N2MQI6-F1
#
_entry.id   AF-A0A3N2MQI6-F1
#
_cell.length_a   1.000
_cell.length_b   1.000
_cell.length_c   1.000
_cell.angle_alpha   90.00
_cell.angle_beta   90.00
_cell.angle_gamma   90.00
#
_symmetry.space_group_name_H-M   'P 1'
#
loop_
_entity.id
_entity.type
_entity.pdbx_description
1 polymer ?
#
loop_
_entity_poly.entity_id
_entity_poly.type
_entity_poly.pdbx_seq_one_letter_code
_entity_poly.pdbx_strand_id
1 'polypeptide(L)'
;MEPQVIHLDIAKMPLTDFMKALGQEHPVAADGDLRIYNSPYDSSAKGTMVINVRTNLWRDTKSGANGGIYDLAYEMTGCANKSELNRYIAGEMNALQKKQLKAEEKTEPPKPKRKMRL
;
A
#
# COMPACT_ATOMS: atom_id res chain seq x y z
N MET A 1 11.22 -24.44 8.71
CA MET A 1 10.38 -23.56 7.87
C MET A 1 11.34 -22.75 7.03
N GLU A 2 11.43 -23.03 5.74
CA GLU A 2 12.20 -22.17 4.83
C GLU A 2 11.50 -20.80 4.78
N PRO A 3 12.24 -19.69 4.86
CA PRO A 3 11.66 -18.39 4.62
C PRO A 3 11.14 -18.42 3.19
N GLN A 4 9.83 -18.32 3.00
CA GLN A 4 9.27 -18.08 1.68
C GLN A 4 9.81 -16.73 1.22
N VAL A 5 10.86 -16.77 0.39
CA VAL A 5 11.39 -15.59 -0.28
C VAL A 5 10.33 -15.22 -1.31
N ILE A 6 9.40 -14.38 -0.90
CA ILE A 6 8.44 -13.78 -1.81
C ILE A 6 9.29 -12.96 -2.77
N HIS A 7 9.47 -13.45 -4.00
CA HIS A 7 10.08 -12.69 -5.08
C HIS A 7 9.12 -11.55 -5.45
N LEU A 8 9.10 -10.50 -4.62
CA LEU A 8 8.32 -9.30 -4.84
C LEU A 8 8.96 -8.55 -6.01
N ASP A 9 8.24 -8.49 -7.13
CA ASP A 9 8.59 -7.59 -8.24
C ASP A 9 8.20 -6.16 -7.84
N ILE A 10 9.05 -5.56 -6.99
CA ILE A 10 8.82 -4.23 -6.41
C ILE A 10 8.52 -3.20 -7.50
N ALA A 11 9.20 -3.27 -8.64
CA ALA A 11 9.05 -2.30 -9.71
C ALA A 11 7.65 -2.34 -10.37
N LYS A 12 6.95 -3.48 -10.32
CA LYS A 12 5.60 -3.65 -10.89
C LYS A 12 4.48 -3.53 -9.86
N MET A 13 4.83 -3.32 -8.60
CA MET A 13 3.85 -3.25 -7.53
C MET A 13 2.92 -2.05 -7.70
N PRO A 14 1.60 -2.22 -7.58
CA PRO A 14 0.67 -1.10 -7.67
C PRO A 14 0.95 -0.08 -6.56
N LEU A 15 1.12 1.18 -6.93
CA LEU A 15 1.31 2.27 -5.96
C LEU A 15 0.11 2.38 -5.00
N THR A 16 -1.08 1.99 -5.43
CA THR A 16 -2.28 1.93 -4.56
C THR A 16 -2.13 0.91 -3.43
N ASP A 17 -1.47 -0.22 -3.68
CA ASP A 17 -1.22 -1.23 -2.64
C ASP A 17 -0.14 -0.74 -1.69
N PHE A 18 0.87 -0.05 -2.21
CA PHE A 18 1.87 0.57 -1.37
C PHE A 18 1.27 1.68 -0.50
N MET A 19 0.38 2.53 -1.04
CA MET A 19 -0.37 3.51 -0.23
C MET A 19 -1.20 2.84 0.86
N LYS A 20 -1.85 1.71 0.56
CA LYS A 20 -2.56 0.92 1.57
C LYS A 20 -1.62 0.40 2.66
N ALA A 21 -0.41 -0.02 2.30
CA ALA A 21 0.61 -0.44 3.26
C ALA A 21 1.03 0.70 4.20
N LEU A 22 1.15 1.91 3.64
CA LEU A 22 1.40 3.16 4.37
C LEU A 22 0.19 3.66 5.19
N GLY A 23 -0.90 2.89 5.25
CA GLY A 23 -2.10 3.20 6.04
C GLY A 23 -3.13 4.08 5.31
N GLN A 24 -2.92 4.39 4.04
CA GLN A 24 -3.91 5.07 3.20
C GLN A 24 -4.76 4.03 2.45
N GLU A 25 -5.71 3.40 3.16
CA GLU A 25 -6.48 2.27 2.61
C GLU A 25 -7.33 2.63 1.39
N HIS A 26 -7.86 3.85 1.36
CA HIS A 26 -8.73 4.33 0.30
C HIS A 26 -8.31 5.72 -0.15
N PRO A 27 -8.44 6.03 -1.45
CA PRO A 27 -8.25 7.39 -1.95
C PRO A 27 -9.32 8.32 -1.36
N VAL A 28 -8.96 9.58 -1.15
CA VAL A 28 -9.92 10.63 -0.77
C VAL A 28 -10.84 11.02 -1.92
N ALA A 29 -10.39 10.82 -3.16
CA ALA A 29 -11.17 11.03 -4.37
C ALA A 29 -10.61 10.19 -5.53
N ALA A 30 -11.45 9.92 -6.54
CA ALA A 30 -11.06 9.22 -7.75
C ALA A 30 -11.65 9.90 -8.98
N ASP A 31 -10.87 9.95 -10.06
CA ASP A 31 -11.28 10.51 -11.36
C ASP A 31 -10.63 9.68 -12.48
N GLY A 32 -11.43 8.85 -13.18
CA GLY A 32 -10.93 7.92 -14.18
C GLY A 32 -9.81 7.01 -13.65
N ASP A 33 -8.63 7.09 -14.27
CA ASP A 33 -7.42 6.35 -13.88
C ASP A 33 -6.67 7.00 -12.70
N LEU A 34 -7.15 8.14 -12.18
CA LEU A 34 -6.52 8.86 -11.09
C LEU A 34 -7.10 8.45 -9.73
N ARG A 35 -6.22 8.28 -8.75
CA ARG A 35 -6.53 8.04 -7.34
C ARG A 35 -5.83 9.11 -6.54
N ILE A 36 -6.62 9.90 -5.82
CA ILE A 36 -6.14 11.05 -5.05
C ILE A 36 -6.09 10.63 -3.60
N TYR A 37 -4.93 10.81 -2.96
CA TYR A 37 -4.66 10.47 -1.57
C TYR A 37 -4.11 11.70 -0.82
N ASN A 38 -4.04 11.60 0.50
CA ASN A 38 -3.19 12.50 1.27
C ASN A 38 -1.72 12.15 1.02
N SER A 39 -0.83 13.14 1.17
CA SER A 39 0.60 12.88 1.07
C SER A 39 1.04 11.93 2.19
N PRO A 40 1.78 10.84 1.88
CA PRO A 40 2.22 9.90 2.88
C PRO A 40 3.40 10.42 3.72
N TYR A 41 4.09 11.47 3.27
CA TYR A 41 5.23 12.09 3.95
C TYR A 41 4.93 13.49 4.52
N ASP A 42 3.82 14.13 4.13
CA ASP A 42 3.37 15.41 4.69
C ASP A 42 1.92 15.33 5.17
N SER A 43 1.73 15.19 6.48
CA SER A 43 0.40 15.08 7.12
C SER A 43 -0.48 16.33 6.96
N SER A 44 0.11 17.49 6.65
CA SER A 44 -0.64 18.72 6.36
C SER A 44 -1.19 18.75 4.94
N ALA A 45 -0.59 17.99 4.02
CA ALA A 45 -0.92 17.98 2.60
C ALA A 45 -2.03 16.96 2.31
N LYS A 46 -3.28 17.43 2.34
CA LYS A 46 -4.47 16.61 2.07
C LYS A 46 -4.85 16.63 0.60
N GLY A 47 -5.12 15.46 0.03
CA GLY A 47 -5.56 15.32 -1.36
C GLY A 47 -4.55 15.78 -2.41
N THR A 48 -3.25 15.82 -2.09
CA THR A 48 -2.21 16.32 -3.01
C THR A 48 -1.55 15.20 -3.80
N MET A 49 -1.56 13.97 -3.29
CA MET A 49 -0.92 12.80 -3.87
C MET A 49 -1.82 12.18 -4.93
N VAL A 50 -1.49 12.36 -6.20
CA VAL A 50 -2.25 11.83 -7.34
C VAL A 50 -1.52 10.64 -7.94
N ILE A 51 -2.11 9.45 -7.88
CA ILE A 51 -1.61 8.22 -8.49
C ILE A 51 -2.41 7.94 -9.76
N ASN A 52 -1.71 7.71 -10.87
CA ASN A 52 -2.30 7.17 -12.08
C ASN A 52 -2.16 5.63 -12.08
N VAL A 53 -3.27 4.91 -11.95
CA VAL A 53 -3.27 3.44 -11.84
C VAL A 53 -2.90 2.74 -13.14
N ARG A 54 -3.04 3.43 -14.28
CA ARG A 54 -2.69 2.89 -15.60
C ARG A 54 -1.18 2.95 -15.85
N THR A 55 -0.54 4.05 -15.50
CA THR A 55 0.92 4.21 -15.69
C THR A 55 1.73 3.78 -14.46
N ASN A 56 1.06 3.56 -13.32
CA ASN A 56 1.67 3.29 -12.03
C ASN A 56 2.72 4.34 -11.61
N LEU A 57 2.36 5.62 -11.84
CA LEU A 57 3.17 6.78 -11.47
C LEU A 57 2.37 7.68 -10.53
N TRP A 58 3.07 8.44 -9.69
CA TRP A 58 2.48 9.42 -8.81
C TRP A 58 3.01 10.83 -9.06
N ARG A 59 2.25 11.83 -8.63
CA ARG A 59 2.66 13.23 -8.55
C ARG A 59 2.02 13.87 -7.31
N ASP A 60 2.83 14.56 -6.51
CA ASP A 60 2.33 15.45 -5.46
C ASP A 60 2.15 16.86 -6.04
N THR A 61 0.91 17.35 -5.99
CA THR A 61 0.53 18.66 -6.55
C THR A 61 0.99 19.85 -5.72
N LYS A 62 1.37 19.65 -4.45
CA LYS A 62 1.90 20.69 -3.55
C LYS A 62 3.40 20.85 -3.69
N SER A 63 4.16 19.76 -3.65
CA SER A 63 5.63 19.80 -3.75
C SER A 63 6.15 19.78 -5.19
N GLY A 64 5.36 19.24 -6.12
CA GLY A 64 5.79 19.00 -7.51
C GLY A 64 6.57 17.70 -7.69
N ALA A 65 6.90 16.98 -6.61
CA ALA A 65 7.58 15.70 -6.66
C ALA A 65 6.72 14.66 -7.40
N ASN A 66 7.37 13.72 -8.08
CA ASN A 66 6.71 12.70 -8.90
C ASN A 66 7.65 11.51 -9.13
N GLY A 67 7.08 10.37 -9.52
CA GLY A 67 7.87 9.22 -9.90
C GLY A 67 7.13 7.89 -9.75
N GLY A 68 7.90 6.82 -9.62
CA GLY A 68 7.43 5.47 -9.31
C GLY A 68 7.57 5.14 -7.82
N ILE A 69 7.51 3.85 -7.52
CA ILE A 69 7.56 3.36 -6.13
C ILE A 69 8.91 3.65 -5.43
N TYR A 70 10.01 3.65 -6.18
CA TYR A 70 11.33 3.95 -5.63
C TYR A 70 11.46 5.43 -5.28
N ASP A 71 10.94 6.32 -6.12
CA ASP A 71 10.91 7.76 -5.85
C ASP A 71 10.02 8.04 -4.64
N LEU A 72 8.86 7.38 -4.54
CA LEU A 72 8.00 7.52 -3.36
C LEU A 72 8.69 7.02 -2.09
N ALA A 73 9.33 5.85 -2.14
CA ALA A 73 10.08 5.31 -1.01
C ALA A 73 11.27 6.21 -0.63
N TYR A 74 11.89 6.88 -1.60
CA TYR A 74 12.90 7.90 -1.34
C TYR A 74 12.31 9.08 -0.55
N GLU A 75 11.16 9.62 -0.95
CA GLU A 75 10.50 10.70 -0.19
C GLU A 75 10.16 10.28 1.25
N MET A 76 9.81 9.01 1.46
CA MET A 76 9.48 8.48 2.80
C MET A 76 10.72 8.27 3.68
N THR A 77 11.86 7.91 3.09
CA THR A 77 13.04 7.43 3.84
C THR A 77 14.23 8.39 3.81
N GLY A 78 14.28 9.32 2.84
CA GLY A 78 15.43 10.14 2.52
C GLY A 78 16.65 9.35 2.00
N CYS A 79 16.51 8.05 1.70
CA CYS A 79 17.62 7.17 1.40
C CYS A 79 17.73 6.87 -0.11
N ALA A 80 18.87 7.16 -0.71
CA ALA A 80 19.14 6.82 -2.11
C ALA A 80 19.66 5.38 -2.31
N ASN A 81 19.87 4.61 -1.23
CA ASN A 81 20.38 3.24 -1.33
C ASN A 81 19.27 2.27 -1.75
N LYS A 82 19.42 1.65 -2.92
CA LYS A 82 18.42 0.74 -3.49
C LYS A 82 18.10 -0.47 -2.61
N SER A 83 19.08 -1.01 -1.88
CA SER A 83 18.85 -2.13 -0.96
C SER A 83 17.99 -1.71 0.24
N GLU A 84 18.22 -0.50 0.75
CA GLU A 84 17.40 0.07 1.83
C GLU A 84 15.97 0.37 1.35
N LEU A 85 15.82 0.96 0.17
CA LEU A 85 14.50 1.18 -0.44
C LEU A 85 13.76 -0.14 -0.67
N ASN A 86 14.43 -1.17 -1.19
CA ASN A 86 13.84 -2.49 -1.36
C ASN A 86 13.38 -3.08 -0.02
N ARG A 87 14.22 -2.97 1.02
CA ARG A 87 13.92 -3.46 2.36
C ARG A 87 12.71 -2.74 2.97
N TYR A 88 12.64 -1.43 2.81
CA TYR A 88 11.52 -0.62 3.27
C TYR A 88 10.22 -1.01 2.57
N ILE A 89 10.20 -1.02 1.23
CA ILE A 89 9.01 -1.37 0.45
C ILE A 89 8.53 -2.79 0.78
N ALA A 90 9.44 -3.77 0.78
CA ALA A 90 9.10 -5.14 1.12
C ALA A 90 8.59 -5.27 2.57
N GLY A 91 9.15 -4.50 3.50
CA GLY A 91 8.72 -4.45 4.89
C GLY A 91 7.27 -3.99 5.04
N GLU A 92 6.94 -2.83 4.45
CA GLU A 92 5.59 -2.27 4.48
C GLU A 92 4.56 -3.21 3.84
N MET A 93 4.90 -3.79 2.69
CA MET A 93 4.01 -4.70 1.96
C MET A 93 3.79 -6.03 2.70
N ASN A 94 4.83 -6.58 3.31
CA ASN A 94 4.71 -7.76 4.17
C ASN A 94 3.84 -7.47 5.40
N ALA A 95 3.96 -6.27 5.99
CA ALA A 95 3.12 -5.86 7.11
C ALA A 95 1.64 -5.77 6.68
N LEU A 96 1.37 -5.22 5.50
CA LEU A 96 0.03 -5.18 4.92
C LEU A 96 -0.54 -6.59 4.69
N GLN A 97 0.24 -7.51 4.12
CA GLN A 97 -0.22 -8.89 3.89
C GLN A 97 -0.55 -9.61 5.20
N LYS A 98 0.29 -9.45 6.23
CA LYS A 98 0.02 -10.01 7.57
C LYS A 98 -1.24 -9.43 8.20
N LYS A 99 -1.54 -8.14 7.99
CA LYS A 99 -2.79 -7.51 8.45
C LYS A 99 -4.00 -8.13 7.75
N GLN A 100 -3.92 -8.39 6.45
CA GLN A 100 -5.01 -9.01 5.68
C GLN A 100 -5.31 -10.44 6.15
N LEU A 101 -4.28 -11.28 6.31
CA LEU A 101 -4.45 -12.66 6.80
C LEU A 101 -5.13 -12.71 8.18
N LYS A 102 -4.76 -11.79 9.09
CA LYS A 102 -5.39 -11.68 10.42
C LYS A 102 -6.83 -11.16 10.38
N ALA A 103 -7.18 -10.36 9.37
CA ALA A 103 -8.53 -9.85 9.21
C ALA A 103 -9.47 -10.96 8.70
N GLU A 104 -9.00 -11.76 7.75
CA GLU A 104 -9.75 -12.88 7.17
C GLU A 104 -10.06 -13.98 8.19
N GLU A 105 -9.11 -14.31 9.09
CA GLU A 105 -9.32 -15.29 10.18
C GLU A 105 -10.42 -14.87 11.17
N LYS A 106 -10.68 -13.56 11.32
CA LYS A 106 -11.73 -13.04 12.21
C LYS A 106 -13.12 -12.98 11.57
N THR A 107 -13.23 -13.18 10.27
CA THR A 107 -14.49 -13.02 9.52
C THR A 107 -15.19 -14.33 9.13
N GLU A 108 -14.67 -15.51 9.48
CA GLU A 108 -15.46 -16.74 9.34
C GLU A 108 -16.70 -16.70 10.28
N PRO A 109 -17.94 -16.76 9.75
CA PRO A 109 -19.13 -16.76 10.59
C PRO A 109 -19.23 -18.11 11.33
N PRO A 110 -19.65 -18.14 12.61
CA PRO A 110 -19.81 -19.39 13.34
C PRO A 110 -20.90 -20.22 12.64
N LYS A 111 -20.52 -21.41 12.15
CA LYS A 111 -21.47 -22.38 11.58
C LYS A 111 -22.66 -22.56 12.52
N PRO A 112 -23.91 -22.47 12.05
CA PRO A 112 -25.07 -22.60 12.92
C PRO A 112 -25.14 -24.03 13.46
N LYS A 113 -25.00 -24.18 14.79
CA LYS A 113 -25.25 -25.44 15.48
C LYS A 113 -26.74 -25.78 15.35
N ARG A 114 -27.05 -26.73 14.46
CA ARG A 114 -28.38 -27.27 14.23
C ARG A 114 -28.90 -27.87 15.53
N LYS A 115 -29.94 -27.27 16.12
CA LYS A 115 -30.67 -27.85 17.26
C LYS A 115 -31.35 -29.14 16.77
N MET A 116 -30.86 -30.30 17.21
CA MET A 116 -31.68 -31.52 17.20
C MET A 116 -32.61 -31.44 18.41
N ARG A 117 -33.89 -31.19 18.15
CA ARG A 117 -34.96 -31.62 19.06
C ARG A 117 -35.28 -33.06 18.69
N LEU A 118 -35.09 -33.98 19.63
CA LEU A 118 -36.04 -35.05 19.94
C LEU A 118 -35.77 -35.55 21.35
#